data_AF-A0AAU3V1C1-F1
#
_entry.id   AF-A0AAU3V1C1-F1
#
_cell.length_a   1.000
_cell.length_b   1.000
_cell.length_c   1.000
_cell.angle_alpha   90.00
_cell.angle_beta   90.00
_cell.angle_gamma   90.00
#
_symmetry.space_group_name_H-M   'P 1'
#
loop_
_entity.id
_entity.type
_entity.pdbx_description
1 polymer ?
#
loop_
_entity_poly.entity_id
_entity_poly.type
_entity_poly.pdbx_seq_one_letter_code
_entity_poly.pdbx_strand_id
1 'polypeptide(L)'
;MLQLLNARGLTNHVLIITRWRVEPEDCAVLNSFTHLRLTILVTHSGIDDPRIEPVDSNIAATSLRTLYEHAENYRTLLYWRPIVPGLNDTDAHLARARELSRHAHATVFTGLFFKDEIAAYYEGHGLPIPYDDTARRKVMPEIGEHRILAAFHDPGNSEAPWGPLFRKTSCGVAYVHGEADYNGHYGIRELCDICPLEQLQLCKDAWAKPDLTAVTARAQELGATGPVEIGERAIIVEGLDGPTRNYLQQLFGYQCHDRHSPHLYRQHGRAPIGWPAENGTA
;
A
#
# COMPACT_ATOMS: atom_id res chain seq x y z
N MET A 1 2.99 2.16 -24.40
CA MET A 1 3.70 1.22 -23.51
C MET A 1 2.87 0.00 -23.15
N LEU A 2 1.69 0.13 -22.53
CA LEU A 2 0.86 -1.02 -22.11
C LEU A 2 0.49 -1.97 -23.24
N GLN A 3 0.09 -1.43 -24.40
CA GLN A 3 -0.17 -2.23 -25.61
C GLN A 3 1.02 -3.09 -26.03
N LEU A 4 2.25 -2.58 -25.90
CA LEU A 4 3.47 -3.31 -26.25
C LEU A 4 3.75 -4.45 -25.25
N LEU A 5 3.53 -4.21 -23.95
CA LEU A 5 3.69 -5.25 -22.93
C LEU A 5 2.65 -6.37 -23.14
N ASN A 6 1.39 -5.99 -23.39
CA ASN A 6 0.32 -6.93 -23.65
C ASN A 6 0.55 -7.74 -24.94
N ALA A 7 0.95 -7.08 -26.04
CA ALA A 7 1.23 -7.74 -27.32
C ALA A 7 2.40 -8.75 -27.24
N ARG A 8 3.29 -8.60 -26.25
CA ARG A 8 4.37 -9.57 -25.97
C ARG A 8 3.92 -10.72 -25.07
N GLY A 9 2.65 -10.79 -24.67
CA GLY A 9 2.12 -11.83 -23.79
C GLY A 9 2.66 -11.77 -22.37
N LEU A 10 3.18 -10.62 -21.93
CA LEU A 10 3.68 -10.45 -20.57
C LEU A 10 2.51 -10.48 -19.58
N THR A 11 2.73 -11.11 -18.42
CA THR A 11 1.70 -11.29 -17.39
C THR A 11 1.93 -10.46 -16.13
N ASN A 12 2.91 -9.55 -16.16
CA ASN A 12 3.29 -8.76 -15.00
C ASN A 12 2.11 -7.99 -14.38
N HIS A 13 2.20 -7.75 -13.07
CA HIS A 13 1.39 -6.71 -12.41
C HIS A 13 1.70 -5.35 -13.00
N VAL A 14 0.68 -4.65 -13.46
CA VAL A 14 0.78 -3.26 -13.94
C VAL A 14 -0.19 -2.40 -13.14
N LEU A 15 0.34 -1.38 -12.49
CA LEU A 15 -0.42 -0.49 -11.60
C LEU A 15 -0.54 0.88 -12.26
N ILE A 16 -1.77 1.38 -12.40
CA ILE A 16 -2.05 2.76 -12.81
C ILE A 16 -2.66 3.47 -11.61
N ILE A 17 -1.99 4.50 -11.10
CA ILE A 17 -2.52 5.34 -10.02
C ILE A 17 -3.09 6.61 -10.65
N THR A 18 -4.35 6.91 -10.37
CA THR A 18 -5.03 8.11 -10.88
C THR A 18 -5.85 8.78 -9.78
N ARG A 19 -6.07 10.08 -9.94
CA ARG A 19 -7.02 10.90 -9.17
C ARG A 19 -7.99 11.64 -10.11
N TRP A 20 -7.96 11.30 -11.40
CA TRP A 20 -8.61 12.05 -12.47
C TRP A 20 -9.83 11.31 -13.00
N ARG A 21 -10.58 12.01 -13.86
CA ARG A 21 -11.75 11.48 -14.55
C ARG A 21 -11.38 10.23 -15.35
N VAL A 22 -12.23 9.22 -15.24
CA VAL A 22 -12.24 8.01 -16.06
C VAL A 22 -13.64 7.85 -16.62
N GLU A 23 -13.74 7.67 -17.92
CA GLU A 23 -14.98 7.49 -18.65
C GLU A 23 -15.16 6.01 -19.07
N PRO A 24 -16.37 5.55 -19.41
CA PRO A 24 -16.60 4.18 -19.87
C PRO A 24 -15.72 3.76 -21.06
N GLU A 25 -15.37 4.69 -21.94
CA GLU A 25 -14.49 4.47 -23.08
C GLU A 25 -13.06 4.12 -22.64
N ASP A 26 -12.56 4.77 -21.58
CA ASP A 26 -11.29 4.41 -20.97
C ASP A 26 -11.35 2.98 -20.43
N CYS A 27 -12.45 2.60 -19.79
CA CYS A 27 -12.66 1.26 -19.25
C CYS A 27 -12.63 0.19 -20.35
N ALA A 28 -13.21 0.47 -21.51
CA ALA A 28 -13.13 -0.42 -22.67
C ALA A 28 -11.68 -0.62 -23.15
N VAL A 29 -10.86 0.44 -23.16
CA VAL A 29 -9.43 0.35 -23.47
C VAL A 29 -8.70 -0.49 -22.41
N LEU A 30 -8.98 -0.26 -21.12
CA LEU A 30 -8.35 -1.02 -20.04
C LEU A 30 -8.72 -2.51 -20.10
N ASN A 31 -9.97 -2.84 -20.43
CA ASN A 31 -10.42 -4.22 -20.63
C ASN A 31 -9.81 -4.90 -21.86
N SER A 32 -9.26 -4.15 -22.82
CA SER A 32 -8.59 -4.73 -24.00
C SER A 32 -7.26 -5.42 -23.66
N PHE A 33 -6.69 -5.18 -22.48
CA PHE A 33 -5.46 -5.83 -22.02
C PHE A 33 -5.75 -7.18 -21.38
N THR A 34 -5.55 -8.27 -22.12
CA THR A 34 -5.89 -9.64 -21.72
C THR A 34 -4.76 -10.44 -21.07
N HIS A 35 -3.50 -10.01 -21.25
CA HIS A 35 -2.34 -10.71 -20.69
C HIS A 35 -1.86 -10.08 -19.39
N LEU A 36 -1.98 -8.75 -19.25
CA LEU A 36 -1.48 -8.01 -18.09
C LEU A 36 -2.41 -8.16 -16.88
N ARG A 37 -1.83 -8.29 -15.69
CA ARG A 37 -2.57 -8.14 -14.43
C ARG A 37 -2.72 -6.66 -14.11
N LEU A 38 -3.68 -6.03 -14.77
CA LEU A 38 -3.87 -4.59 -14.69
C LEU A 38 -4.68 -4.20 -13.45
N THR A 39 -4.15 -3.28 -12.65
CA THR A 39 -4.81 -2.73 -11.47
C THR A 39 -4.84 -1.20 -11.51
N ILE A 40 -6.03 -0.64 -11.38
CA ILE A 40 -6.26 0.81 -11.32
C ILE A 40 -6.48 1.21 -9.87
N LEU A 41 -5.62 2.10 -9.36
CA LEU A 41 -5.65 2.61 -8.00
C LEU A 41 -6.19 4.03 -8.04
N VAL A 42 -7.42 4.21 -7.58
CA VAL A 42 -8.06 5.52 -7.54
C VAL A 42 -7.73 6.19 -6.22
N THR A 43 -6.89 7.22 -6.28
CA THR A 43 -6.47 8.02 -5.13
C THR A 43 -7.61 8.93 -4.71
N HIS A 44 -8.11 8.71 -3.51
CA HIS A 44 -9.15 9.54 -2.90
C HIS A 44 -8.69 9.87 -1.47
N SER A 45 -8.36 11.12 -1.17
CA SER A 45 -8.05 11.53 0.20
C SER A 45 -9.33 11.94 0.94
N GLY A 46 -10.26 12.65 0.27
CA GLY A 46 -11.38 13.32 0.92
C GLY A 46 -10.96 14.62 1.64
N ILE A 47 -9.80 15.20 1.30
CA ILE A 47 -9.42 16.53 1.79
C ILE A 47 -10.16 17.58 0.97
N ASP A 48 -10.93 18.43 1.64
CA ASP A 48 -11.76 19.47 1.00
C ASP A 48 -11.05 20.83 0.87
N ASP A 49 -9.91 21.04 1.55
CA ASP A 49 -9.18 22.30 1.47
C ASP A 49 -8.44 22.41 0.12
N PRO A 50 -8.84 23.32 -0.78
CA PRO A 50 -8.27 23.41 -2.13
C PRO A 50 -6.82 23.90 -2.13
N ARG A 51 -6.33 24.46 -1.01
CA ARG A 51 -4.91 24.83 -0.85
C ARG A 51 -4.04 23.60 -0.62
N ILE A 52 -4.62 22.51 -0.13
CA ILE A 52 -3.93 21.23 0.09
C ILE A 52 -4.21 20.28 -1.08
N GLU A 53 -5.48 20.19 -1.49
CA GLU A 53 -5.92 19.30 -2.54
C GLU A 53 -6.80 20.03 -3.56
N PRO A 54 -6.20 20.56 -4.65
CA PRO A 54 -6.91 21.44 -5.58
C PRO A 54 -7.86 20.71 -6.54
N VAL A 55 -7.84 19.37 -6.56
CA VAL A 55 -8.72 18.57 -7.43
C VAL A 55 -9.84 17.98 -6.60
N ASP A 56 -11.09 18.24 -7.01
CA ASP A 56 -12.30 17.75 -6.37
C ASP A 56 -12.28 16.21 -6.20
N SER A 57 -12.39 15.76 -4.95
CA SER A 57 -12.44 14.34 -4.57
C SER A 57 -13.64 13.60 -5.20
N ASN A 58 -14.71 14.31 -5.58
CA ASN A 58 -15.85 13.71 -6.28
C ASN A 58 -15.48 13.18 -7.68
N ILE A 59 -14.46 13.74 -8.33
CA ILE A 59 -13.95 13.21 -9.60
C ILE A 59 -13.42 11.80 -9.35
N ALA A 60 -12.56 11.62 -8.35
CA ALA A 60 -12.02 10.31 -7.98
C ALA A 60 -13.12 9.34 -7.53
N ALA A 61 -14.09 9.80 -6.73
CA ALA A 61 -15.21 8.97 -6.30
C ALA A 61 -16.09 8.48 -7.47
N THR A 62 -16.32 9.33 -8.47
CA THR A 62 -17.07 8.97 -9.69
C THR A 62 -16.27 8.01 -10.54
N SER A 63 -14.98 8.31 -10.81
CA SER A 63 -14.09 7.42 -11.56
C SER A 63 -13.98 6.04 -10.92
N LEU A 64 -13.94 5.94 -9.59
CA LEU A 64 -13.91 4.67 -8.88
C LEU A 64 -15.16 3.82 -9.20
N ARG A 65 -16.34 4.43 -9.17
CA ARG A 65 -17.61 3.75 -9.49
C ARG A 65 -17.63 3.30 -10.94
N THR A 66 -17.28 4.18 -11.88
CA THR A 66 -17.19 3.85 -13.31
C THR A 66 -16.24 2.68 -13.56
N LEU A 67 -15.03 2.73 -12.99
CA LEU A 67 -14.05 1.66 -13.09
C LEU A 67 -14.51 0.35 -12.46
N TYR A 68 -15.28 0.39 -11.38
CA TYR A 68 -15.78 -0.82 -10.75
C TYR A 68 -16.92 -1.45 -11.55
N GLU A 69 -17.86 -0.63 -12.01
CA GLU A 69 -19.02 -1.06 -12.79
C GLU A 69 -18.62 -1.69 -14.14
N HIS A 70 -17.56 -1.16 -14.77
CA HIS A 70 -17.08 -1.63 -16.07
C HIS A 70 -15.86 -2.57 -16.01
N ALA A 71 -15.49 -3.08 -14.83
CA ALA A 71 -14.33 -3.97 -14.73
C ALA A 71 -14.62 -5.38 -15.25
N GLU A 72 -13.87 -5.82 -16.26
CA GLU A 72 -13.88 -7.21 -16.73
C GLU A 72 -12.49 -7.85 -16.54
N ASN A 73 -11.48 -7.31 -17.25
CA ASN A 73 -10.12 -7.86 -17.28
C ASN A 73 -9.13 -7.13 -16.36
N TYR A 74 -9.48 -5.93 -15.88
CA TYR A 74 -8.69 -5.21 -14.90
C TYR A 74 -9.34 -5.27 -13.51
N ARG A 75 -8.61 -4.81 -12.49
CA ARG A 75 -9.10 -4.64 -11.12
C ARG A 75 -8.97 -3.20 -10.67
N THR A 76 -9.83 -2.82 -9.74
CA THR A 76 -9.97 -1.44 -9.25
C THR A 76 -9.85 -1.41 -7.75
N LEU A 77 -8.95 -0.58 -7.23
CA LEU A 77 -8.72 -0.37 -5.80
C LEU A 77 -9.12 1.04 -5.40
N LEU A 78 -9.78 1.15 -4.24
CA LEU A 78 -9.83 2.40 -3.50
C LEU A 78 -8.46 2.62 -2.86
N TYR A 79 -7.70 3.57 -3.38
CA TYR A 79 -6.41 3.95 -2.82
C TYR A 79 -6.59 5.15 -1.90
N TRP A 80 -7.06 4.88 -0.69
CA TRP A 80 -7.41 5.90 0.28
C TRP A 80 -6.17 6.51 0.92
N ARG A 81 -5.72 7.63 0.35
CA ARG A 81 -4.51 8.33 0.78
C ARG A 81 -4.42 9.77 0.28
N PRO A 82 -3.61 10.61 0.95
CA PRO A 82 -3.12 10.38 2.31
C PRO A 82 -4.25 10.49 3.32
N ILE A 83 -4.15 9.80 4.45
CA ILE A 83 -4.97 10.06 5.63
C ILE A 83 -4.14 10.91 6.59
N VAL A 84 -4.70 12.05 7.01
CA VAL A 84 -4.04 13.05 7.85
C VAL A 84 -5.00 13.44 8.99
N PRO A 85 -4.61 13.21 10.25
CA PRO A 85 -5.41 13.62 11.40
C PRO A 85 -5.80 15.09 11.33
N GLY A 86 -7.06 15.39 11.63
CA GLY A 86 -7.59 16.76 11.62
C GLY A 86 -7.93 17.32 10.24
N LEU A 87 -7.51 16.68 9.14
CA LEU A 87 -7.87 17.11 7.78
C LEU A 87 -8.96 16.24 7.16
N ASN A 88 -8.82 14.92 7.21
CA ASN A 88 -9.72 13.99 6.50
C ASN A 88 -9.97 12.69 7.26
N ASP A 89 -10.11 12.77 8.58
CA ASP A 89 -10.28 11.62 9.47
C ASP A 89 -11.52 11.70 10.38
N THR A 90 -12.45 12.61 10.14
CA THR A 90 -13.73 12.65 10.89
C THR A 90 -14.59 11.41 10.59
N ASP A 91 -15.60 11.13 11.43
CA ASP A 91 -16.49 9.97 11.24
C ASP A 91 -17.23 10.01 9.89
N ALA A 92 -17.51 11.21 9.36
CA ALA A 92 -18.06 11.38 8.01
C ALA A 92 -17.08 10.93 6.92
N HIS A 93 -15.79 11.23 7.05
CA HIS A 93 -14.75 10.75 6.13
C HIS A 93 -14.62 9.22 6.19
N LEU A 94 -14.64 8.64 7.39
CA LEU A 94 -14.59 7.18 7.58
C LEU A 94 -15.82 6.50 6.95
N ALA A 95 -17.02 7.05 7.16
CA ALA A 95 -18.25 6.54 6.57
C ALA A 95 -18.22 6.63 5.04
N ARG A 96 -17.73 7.74 4.49
CA ARG A 96 -17.56 7.91 3.04
C ARG A 96 -16.55 6.93 2.45
N ALA A 97 -15.42 6.69 3.12
CA ALA A 97 -14.45 5.68 2.69
C ALA A 97 -15.05 4.27 2.70
N ARG A 98 -15.85 3.92 3.73
CA ARG A 98 -16.58 2.64 3.78
C ARG A 98 -17.68 2.53 2.72
N GLU A 99 -18.32 3.62 2.35
CA GLU A 99 -19.27 3.63 1.22
C GLU A 99 -18.53 3.36 -0.10
N LEU A 100 -17.43 4.09 -0.36
CA LEU A 100 -16.64 3.95 -1.58
C LEU A 100 -15.96 2.59 -1.70
N SER A 101 -15.60 1.95 -0.58
CA SER A 101 -14.98 0.62 -0.61
C SER A 101 -15.89 -0.46 -1.22
N ARG A 102 -17.21 -0.24 -1.22
CA ARG A 102 -18.19 -1.12 -1.89
C ARG A 102 -18.13 -1.03 -3.42
N HIS A 103 -17.47 -0.01 -3.95
CA HIS A 103 -17.22 0.20 -5.37
C HIS A 103 -15.74 -0.03 -5.70
N ALA A 104 -15.10 -0.94 -4.97
CA ALA A 104 -13.72 -1.33 -5.21
C ALA A 104 -13.58 -2.85 -4.97
N HIS A 105 -12.63 -3.46 -5.67
CA HIS A 105 -12.27 -4.86 -5.43
C HIS A 105 -11.44 -5.01 -4.14
N ALA A 106 -10.72 -3.96 -3.75
CA ALA A 106 -10.05 -3.85 -2.46
C ALA A 106 -9.82 -2.38 -2.08
N THR A 107 -9.61 -2.14 -0.78
CA THR A 107 -9.25 -0.83 -0.23
C THR A 107 -7.85 -0.89 0.37
N VAL A 108 -7.00 0.06 0.01
CA VAL A 108 -5.68 0.24 0.61
C VAL A 108 -5.61 1.61 1.24
N PHE A 109 -5.29 1.67 2.53
CA PHE A 109 -5.20 2.92 3.27
C PHE A 109 -3.75 3.22 3.71
N THR A 110 -3.35 4.49 3.64
CA THR A 110 -2.02 4.89 4.10
C THR A 110 -1.94 6.40 4.39
N GLY A 111 -1.06 6.77 5.31
CA GLY A 111 -0.89 8.16 5.72
C GLY A 111 0.01 8.99 4.81
N LEU A 112 0.38 10.18 5.29
CA LEU A 112 1.11 11.19 4.54
C LEU A 112 2.62 10.96 4.59
N PHE A 113 3.29 11.19 3.47
CA PHE A 113 4.74 11.30 3.44
C PHE A 113 5.14 12.74 3.77
N PHE A 114 5.17 13.08 5.06
CA PHE A 114 5.37 14.46 5.50
C PHE A 114 6.87 14.78 5.58
N LYS A 115 7.37 15.50 4.58
CA LYS A 115 8.77 15.92 4.43
C LYS A 115 8.92 17.42 4.63
N ASP A 116 10.16 17.88 4.76
CA ASP A 116 10.51 19.29 4.94
C ASP A 116 9.89 20.19 3.87
N GLU A 117 9.82 19.74 2.61
CA GLU A 117 9.20 20.54 1.55
C GLU A 117 7.69 20.72 1.74
N ILE A 118 7.01 19.71 2.30
CA ILE A 118 5.58 19.79 2.62
C ILE A 118 5.37 20.64 3.87
N ALA A 119 6.21 20.48 4.89
CA ALA A 119 6.16 21.31 6.10
C ALA A 119 6.34 22.80 5.74
N ALA A 120 7.36 23.13 4.94
CA ALA A 120 7.61 24.50 4.47
C ALA A 120 6.46 25.04 3.61
N TYR A 121 5.83 24.19 2.79
CA TYR A 121 4.62 24.59 2.06
C TYR A 121 3.48 24.96 3.01
N TYR A 122 3.21 24.13 4.02
CA TYR A 122 2.15 24.40 4.99
C TYR A 122 2.41 25.70 5.76
N GLU A 123 3.63 25.89 6.25
CA GLU A 123 4.04 27.12 6.96
C GLU A 123 3.90 28.36 6.08
N GLY A 124 4.46 28.32 4.85
CA GLY A 124 4.45 29.43 3.92
C GLY A 124 3.05 29.85 3.44
N HIS A 125 2.05 28.97 3.58
CA HIS A 125 0.67 29.24 3.19
C HIS A 125 -0.29 29.37 4.39
N GLY A 126 0.25 29.42 5.62
CA GLY A 126 -0.55 29.56 6.85
C GLY A 126 -1.51 28.38 7.07
N LEU A 127 -1.13 27.18 6.65
CA LEU A 127 -1.90 25.95 6.84
C LEU A 127 -1.58 25.32 8.21
N PRO A 128 -2.57 24.69 8.88
CA PRO A 128 -2.32 23.96 10.11
C PRO A 128 -1.33 22.81 9.88
N ILE A 129 -0.20 22.83 10.58
CA ILE A 129 0.83 21.79 10.49
C ILE A 129 0.26 20.47 11.04
N PRO A 130 0.29 19.37 10.26
CA PRO A 130 -0.39 18.12 10.63
C PRO A 130 0.38 17.28 11.67
N TYR A 131 1.70 17.46 11.77
CA TYR A 131 2.58 16.70 12.65
C TYR A 131 3.71 17.58 13.18
N ASP A 132 4.17 17.30 14.40
CA ASP A 132 5.24 18.07 15.06
C ASP A 132 6.61 17.95 14.38
N ASP A 133 6.82 16.91 13.55
CA ASP A 133 8.09 16.64 12.88
C ASP A 133 7.87 15.97 11.51
N THR A 134 8.90 16.00 10.66
CA THR A 134 8.92 15.34 9.35
C THR A 134 9.48 13.92 9.46
N ALA A 135 9.28 13.11 8.42
CA ALA A 135 9.75 11.73 8.44
C ALA A 135 10.12 11.18 7.06
N ARG A 136 11.14 10.31 7.05
CA ARG A 136 11.55 9.53 5.86
C ARG A 136 10.51 8.50 5.40
N ARG A 137 9.55 8.13 6.26
CA ARG A 137 8.48 7.17 5.98
C ARG A 137 7.13 7.84 6.15
N LYS A 138 6.06 7.21 5.67
CA LYS A 138 4.71 7.77 5.81
C LYS A 138 4.30 7.80 7.28
N VAL A 139 3.80 8.95 7.73
CA VAL A 139 3.20 9.13 9.05
C VAL A 139 1.77 8.63 9.00
N MET A 140 1.44 7.65 9.83
CA MET A 140 0.11 7.09 10.01
C MET A 140 -0.04 6.77 11.50
N PRO A 141 -0.60 7.66 12.32
CA PRO A 141 -0.73 7.44 13.76
C PRO A 141 -1.58 6.22 14.09
N GLU A 142 -1.23 5.52 15.17
CA GLU A 142 -1.92 4.30 15.62
C GLU A 142 -3.41 4.55 15.89
N ILE A 143 -3.73 5.68 16.53
CA ILE A 143 -5.12 6.07 16.83
C ILE A 143 -5.94 6.22 15.54
N GLY A 144 -5.38 6.83 14.51
CA GLY A 144 -6.04 6.97 13.21
C GLY A 144 -6.32 5.62 12.55
N GLU A 145 -5.35 4.69 12.63
CA GLU A 145 -5.55 3.33 12.15
C GLU A 145 -6.64 2.58 12.93
N HIS A 146 -6.64 2.66 14.26
CA HIS A 146 -7.68 2.01 15.08
C HIS A 146 -9.08 2.51 14.72
N ARG A 147 -9.25 3.81 14.47
CA ARG A 147 -10.54 4.37 14.03
C ARG A 147 -10.97 3.82 12.67
N ILE A 148 -10.04 3.65 11.72
CA ILE A 148 -10.32 3.02 10.43
C ILE A 148 -10.76 1.57 10.61
N LEU A 149 -10.02 0.79 11.40
CA LEU A 149 -10.34 -0.61 11.65
C LEU A 149 -11.71 -0.75 12.34
N ALA A 150 -12.01 0.10 13.33
CA ALA A 150 -13.31 0.14 13.96
C ALA A 150 -14.43 0.48 12.96
N ALA A 151 -14.20 1.46 12.09
CA ALA A 151 -15.18 1.87 11.08
C ALA A 151 -15.42 0.81 10.01
N PHE A 152 -14.44 -0.03 9.68
CA PHE A 152 -14.57 -1.11 8.68
C PHE A 152 -14.98 -2.45 9.28
N HIS A 153 -14.88 -2.62 10.59
CA HIS A 153 -15.18 -3.89 11.24
C HIS A 153 -16.62 -4.33 10.97
N ASP A 154 -16.77 -5.60 10.64
CA ASP A 154 -18.00 -6.33 10.46
C ASP A 154 -17.92 -7.62 11.29
N PRO A 155 -18.49 -7.64 12.50
CA PRO A 155 -18.47 -8.82 13.36
C PRO A 155 -19.26 -10.00 12.79
N GLY A 156 -20.09 -9.79 11.76
CA GLY A 156 -20.83 -10.84 11.06
C GLY A 156 -19.98 -11.64 10.07
N ASN A 157 -18.77 -11.17 9.72
CA ASN A 157 -17.89 -11.82 8.75
C ASN A 157 -16.59 -12.27 9.43
N SER A 158 -16.57 -13.47 10.01
CA SER A 158 -15.38 -13.99 10.70
C SER A 158 -14.19 -14.29 9.78
N GLU A 159 -14.42 -14.52 8.49
CA GLU A 159 -13.35 -14.83 7.52
C GLU A 159 -12.67 -13.57 6.97
N ALA A 160 -13.40 -12.45 6.93
CA ALA A 160 -12.87 -11.14 6.58
C ALA A 160 -13.51 -10.04 7.43
N PRO A 161 -13.13 -9.91 8.72
CA PRO A 161 -13.79 -8.98 9.65
C PRO A 161 -13.69 -7.51 9.25
N TRP A 162 -12.79 -7.15 8.33
CA TRP A 162 -12.67 -5.80 7.79
C TRP A 162 -12.96 -5.73 6.27
N GLY A 163 -13.43 -6.83 5.68
CA GLY A 163 -13.54 -7.00 4.23
C GLY A 163 -12.16 -6.95 3.55
N PRO A 164 -12.10 -6.57 2.25
CA PRO A 164 -10.86 -6.49 1.50
C PRO A 164 -10.09 -5.19 1.80
N LEU A 165 -9.72 -4.97 3.07
CA LEU A 165 -9.00 -3.81 3.57
C LEU A 165 -7.52 -4.14 3.86
N PHE A 166 -6.59 -3.33 3.37
CA PHE A 166 -5.16 -3.63 3.44
C PHE A 166 -4.29 -2.43 3.85
N ARG A 167 -3.26 -2.69 4.67
CA ARG A 167 -2.22 -1.71 5.05
C ARG A 167 -1.16 -1.48 3.98
N LYS A 168 -1.05 -2.40 3.01
CA LYS A 168 0.00 -2.43 1.98
C LYS A 168 -0.63 -2.54 0.60
N THR A 169 -0.15 -1.69 -0.31
CA THR A 169 -0.60 -1.68 -1.70
C THR A 169 -0.41 -3.02 -2.37
N SER A 170 0.74 -3.67 -2.17
CA SER A 170 1.00 -4.98 -2.78
C SER A 170 0.07 -6.08 -2.29
N CYS A 171 -0.34 -6.06 -1.01
CA CYS A 171 -1.32 -7.01 -0.50
C CYS A 171 -2.69 -6.83 -1.16
N GLY A 172 -3.18 -5.59 -1.28
CA GLY A 172 -4.45 -5.33 -1.96
C GLY A 172 -4.42 -5.67 -3.45
N VAL A 173 -3.28 -5.42 -4.12
CA VAL A 173 -3.10 -5.77 -5.55
C VAL A 173 -3.02 -7.28 -5.74
N ALA A 174 -2.26 -8.00 -4.92
CA ALA A 174 -2.18 -9.45 -5.00
C ALA A 174 -3.54 -10.11 -4.73
N TYR A 175 -4.28 -9.60 -3.74
CA TYR A 175 -5.62 -10.07 -3.38
C TYR A 175 -6.60 -10.08 -4.56
N VAL A 176 -6.72 -8.96 -5.27
CA VAL A 176 -7.72 -8.83 -6.36
C VAL A 176 -7.38 -9.68 -7.59
N HIS A 177 -6.16 -10.22 -7.65
CA HIS A 177 -5.69 -11.15 -8.67
C HIS A 177 -5.55 -12.59 -8.15
N GLY A 178 -5.94 -12.87 -6.90
CA GLY A 178 -5.90 -14.22 -6.32
C GLY A 178 -4.48 -14.74 -6.07
N GLU A 179 -3.52 -13.86 -5.78
CA GLU A 179 -2.11 -14.20 -5.60
C GLU A 179 -1.63 -13.93 -4.18
N ALA A 180 -0.55 -14.60 -3.78
CA ALA A 180 0.21 -14.22 -2.58
C ALA A 180 0.86 -12.83 -2.77
N ASP A 181 1.01 -12.09 -1.68
CA ASP A 181 1.71 -10.79 -1.70
C ASP A 181 3.14 -10.95 -2.22
N TYR A 182 3.42 -10.36 -3.38
CA TYR A 182 4.72 -10.42 -4.05
C TYR A 182 5.85 -9.67 -3.32
N ASN A 183 5.52 -8.99 -2.21
CA ASN A 183 6.52 -8.38 -1.33
C ASN A 183 6.84 -9.25 -0.09
N GLY A 184 6.16 -10.37 0.13
CA GLY A 184 6.48 -11.28 1.24
C GLY A 184 6.13 -10.75 2.63
N HIS A 185 5.13 -9.86 2.77
CA HIS A 185 4.75 -9.30 4.07
C HIS A 185 4.22 -10.32 5.08
N TYR A 186 3.94 -11.56 4.68
CA TYR A 186 3.46 -12.61 5.58
C TYR A 186 4.40 -12.88 6.78
N GLY A 187 5.72 -12.69 6.61
CA GLY A 187 6.70 -12.76 7.71
C GLY A 187 6.54 -11.64 8.75
N ILE A 188 5.83 -10.57 8.43
CA ILE A 188 5.55 -9.40 9.28
C ILE A 188 4.14 -9.54 9.85
N ARG A 189 3.98 -10.49 10.77
CA ARG A 189 2.68 -10.96 11.28
C ARG A 189 1.75 -9.87 11.76
N GLU A 190 2.29 -8.85 12.40
CA GLU A 190 1.52 -7.74 12.93
C GLU A 190 0.94 -6.81 11.84
N LEU A 191 1.29 -7.00 10.56
CA LEU A 191 0.61 -6.35 9.44
C LEU A 191 -0.58 -7.14 8.90
N CYS A 192 -0.63 -8.44 9.19
CA CYS A 192 -1.51 -9.40 8.55
C CYS A 192 -2.80 -9.66 9.34
N ASP A 193 -2.88 -9.19 10.58
CA ASP A 193 -4.03 -9.37 11.48
C ASP A 193 -5.36 -8.79 10.96
N ILE A 194 -5.36 -8.01 9.88
CA ILE A 194 -6.57 -7.47 9.24
C ILE A 194 -6.92 -8.10 7.90
N CYS A 195 -6.03 -8.93 7.34
CA CYS A 195 -6.23 -9.49 6.01
C CYS A 195 -7.34 -10.56 6.02
N PRO A 196 -8.12 -10.70 4.93
CA PRO A 196 -9.01 -11.84 4.75
C PRO A 196 -8.28 -13.17 4.92
N LEU A 197 -8.96 -14.16 5.52
CA LEU A 197 -8.39 -15.48 5.80
C LEU A 197 -7.92 -16.19 4.54
N GLU A 198 -8.67 -16.07 3.44
CA GLU A 198 -8.28 -16.60 2.12
C GLU A 198 -6.93 -16.05 1.66
N GLN A 199 -6.70 -14.74 1.83
CA GLN A 199 -5.45 -14.10 1.45
C GLN A 199 -4.31 -14.52 2.38
N LEU A 200 -4.59 -14.64 3.68
CA LEU A 200 -3.63 -15.14 4.65
C LEU A 200 -3.16 -16.55 4.30
N GLN A 201 -4.06 -17.41 3.85
CA GLN A 201 -3.74 -18.77 3.45
C GLN A 201 -2.89 -18.80 2.17
N LEU A 202 -3.24 -18.02 1.14
CA LEU A 202 -2.39 -17.89 -0.07
C LEU A 202 -0.98 -17.39 0.26
N CYS A 203 -0.89 -16.33 1.06
CA CYS A 203 0.37 -15.78 1.53
C CYS A 203 1.17 -16.78 2.36
N LYS A 204 0.50 -17.59 3.19
CA LYS A 204 1.12 -18.64 4.00
C LYS A 204 1.76 -19.71 3.14
N ASP A 205 1.03 -20.21 2.17
CA ASP A 205 1.46 -21.33 1.34
C ASP A 205 2.60 -20.93 0.41
N ALA A 206 2.63 -19.67 -0.03
CA ALA A 206 3.74 -19.13 -0.81
C ALA A 206 4.97 -18.75 0.03
N TRP A 207 4.84 -18.63 1.36
CA TRP A 207 5.91 -18.13 2.19
C TRP A 207 6.92 -19.22 2.56
N ALA A 208 8.11 -19.12 1.96
CA ALA A 208 9.24 -19.98 2.25
C ALA A 208 10.46 -19.13 2.62
N LYS A 209 11.17 -19.55 3.68
CA LYS A 209 12.47 -18.94 4.01
C LYS A 209 13.45 -19.25 2.87
N PRO A 210 14.07 -18.22 2.24
CA PRO A 210 14.99 -18.46 1.13
C PRO A 210 16.33 -19.01 1.62
N ASP A 211 17.07 -19.66 0.71
CA ASP A 211 18.41 -20.17 0.98
C ASP A 211 19.42 -19.03 1.15
N LEU A 212 20.23 -19.09 2.21
CA LEU A 212 21.19 -18.04 2.55
C LEU A 212 22.26 -17.85 1.47
N THR A 213 22.74 -18.94 0.87
CA THR A 213 23.78 -18.88 -0.17
C THR A 213 23.24 -18.16 -1.41
N ALA A 214 22.04 -18.54 -1.86
CA ALA A 214 21.38 -17.93 -3.00
C ALA A 214 21.09 -16.43 -2.79
N VAL A 215 20.56 -16.05 -1.63
CA VAL A 215 20.29 -14.64 -1.31
C VAL A 215 21.59 -13.84 -1.23
N THR A 216 22.64 -14.40 -0.61
CA THR A 216 23.94 -13.73 -0.47
C THR A 216 24.56 -13.45 -1.83
N ALA A 217 24.61 -14.45 -2.72
CA ALA A 217 25.13 -14.29 -4.07
C ALA A 217 24.38 -13.19 -4.82
N ARG A 218 23.04 -13.21 -4.78
CA ARG A 218 22.23 -12.22 -5.48
C ARG A 218 22.34 -10.82 -4.88
N ALA A 219 22.42 -10.69 -3.56
CA ALA A 219 22.61 -9.40 -2.91
C ALA A 219 23.97 -8.78 -3.28
N GLN A 220 25.03 -9.59 -3.35
CA GLN A 220 26.37 -9.15 -3.76
C GLN A 220 26.41 -8.70 -5.23
N GLU A 221 25.76 -9.44 -6.13
CA GLU A 221 25.61 -9.03 -7.54
C GLU A 221 24.92 -7.67 -7.70
N LEU A 222 24.00 -7.37 -6.78
CA LEU A 222 23.27 -6.11 -6.72
C LEU A 222 24.01 -4.98 -5.98
N GLY A 223 25.22 -5.25 -5.46
CA GLY A 223 26.07 -4.25 -4.82
C GLY A 223 25.96 -4.18 -3.29
N ALA A 224 25.45 -5.22 -2.61
CA ALA A 224 25.44 -5.24 -1.15
C ALA A 224 26.87 -5.21 -0.58
N THR A 225 27.10 -4.39 0.43
CA THR A 225 28.44 -4.12 0.98
C THR A 225 28.73 -4.87 2.28
N GLY A 226 27.69 -5.37 2.95
CA GLY A 226 27.78 -6.02 4.25
C GLY A 226 27.31 -7.48 4.26
N PRO A 227 27.39 -8.16 5.41
CA PRO A 227 26.89 -9.52 5.57
C PRO A 227 25.37 -9.58 5.40
N VAL A 228 24.92 -10.65 4.74
CA VAL A 228 23.50 -10.97 4.57
C VAL A 228 23.05 -11.90 5.68
N GLU A 229 21.91 -11.55 6.29
CA GLU A 229 21.26 -12.39 7.30
C GLU A 229 19.82 -12.70 6.86
N ILE A 230 19.31 -13.87 7.24
CA ILE A 230 17.90 -14.22 7.00
C ILE A 230 17.29 -14.63 8.34
N GLY A 231 16.51 -13.70 8.91
CA GLY A 231 15.73 -13.95 10.11
C GLY A 231 14.44 -14.74 9.81
N GLU A 232 13.54 -14.77 10.78
CA GLU A 232 12.18 -15.31 10.61
C GLU A 232 11.24 -14.35 9.88
N ARG A 233 11.67 -13.09 9.69
CA ARG A 233 10.82 -11.99 9.25
C ARG A 233 11.27 -11.37 7.93
N ALA A 234 12.58 -11.21 7.77
CA ALA A 234 13.18 -10.51 6.64
C ALA A 234 14.61 -10.99 6.36
N ILE A 235 15.04 -10.76 5.13
CA ILE A 235 16.43 -10.70 4.71
C ILE A 235 16.97 -9.34 5.16
N ILE A 236 18.11 -9.32 5.85
CA ILE A 236 18.81 -8.09 6.23
C ILE A 236 20.04 -7.94 5.33
N VAL A 237 20.13 -6.79 4.67
CA VAL A 237 21.24 -6.40 3.77
C VAL A 237 21.82 -5.06 4.19
N GLU A 238 22.92 -4.67 3.56
CA GLU A 238 23.55 -3.37 3.72
C GLU A 238 24.01 -2.84 2.36
N GLY A 239 23.81 -1.54 2.12
CA GLY A 239 24.32 -0.84 0.94
C GLY A 239 23.42 -0.93 -0.29
N LEU A 240 22.27 -1.59 -0.21
CA LEU A 240 21.27 -1.63 -1.29
C LEU A 240 20.26 -0.49 -1.17
N ASP A 241 20.04 0.22 -2.27
CA ASP A 241 19.02 1.25 -2.35
C ASP A 241 17.58 0.67 -2.34
N GLY A 242 16.57 1.55 -2.29
CA GLY A 242 15.17 1.15 -2.24
C GLY A 242 14.73 0.24 -3.40
N PRO A 243 14.92 0.66 -4.66
CA PRO A 243 14.57 -0.14 -5.84
C PRO A 243 15.25 -1.51 -5.88
N THR A 244 16.55 -1.56 -5.60
CA THR A 244 17.34 -2.80 -5.67
C THR A 244 16.93 -3.77 -4.56
N ARG A 245 16.70 -3.24 -3.36
CA ARG A 245 16.16 -4.03 -2.24
C ARG A 245 14.75 -4.56 -2.52
N ASN A 246 13.90 -3.76 -3.17
CA ASN A 246 12.56 -4.20 -3.58
C ASN A 246 12.63 -5.33 -4.62
N TYR A 247 13.59 -5.27 -5.56
CA TYR A 247 13.81 -6.35 -6.52
C TYR A 247 14.21 -7.65 -5.82
N LEU A 248 15.15 -7.59 -4.87
CA LEU A 248 15.57 -8.74 -4.09
C LEU A 248 14.41 -9.33 -3.28
N GLN A 249 13.60 -8.48 -2.66
CA GLN A 249 12.40 -8.86 -1.93
C GLN A 249 11.38 -9.60 -2.82
N GLN A 250 11.12 -9.09 -4.02
CA GLN A 250 10.17 -9.69 -4.96
C GLN A 250 10.69 -11.00 -5.55
N LEU A 251 12.00 -11.09 -5.80
CA LEU A 251 12.64 -12.30 -6.32
C LEU A 251 12.49 -13.48 -5.36
N PHE A 252 12.64 -13.23 -4.06
CA PHE A 252 12.58 -14.27 -3.03
C PHE A 252 11.21 -14.39 -2.34
N GLY A 253 10.23 -13.54 -2.68
CA GLY A 253 8.94 -13.50 -1.99
C GLY A 253 9.05 -13.27 -0.48
N TYR A 254 10.09 -12.52 -0.06
CA TYR A 254 10.47 -12.37 1.35
C TYR A 254 10.89 -10.94 1.62
N GLN A 255 10.45 -10.35 2.73
CA GLN A 255 10.82 -8.97 3.07
C GLN A 255 12.34 -8.78 3.05
N CYS A 256 12.78 -7.62 2.54
CA CYS A 256 14.19 -7.26 2.56
C CYS A 256 14.36 -5.87 3.17
N HIS A 257 15.13 -5.79 4.26
CA HIS A 257 15.37 -4.57 5.02
C HIS A 257 16.85 -4.20 4.97
N ASP A 258 17.12 -2.90 4.97
CA ASP A 258 18.48 -2.39 5.12
C ASP A 258 18.80 -2.23 6.60
N ARG A 259 20.02 -2.65 7.00
CA ARG A 259 20.50 -2.62 8.39
C ARG A 259 20.45 -1.24 9.02
N HIS A 260 20.72 -0.18 8.25
CA HIS A 260 20.68 1.22 8.70
C HIS A 260 19.29 1.84 8.63
N SER A 261 18.29 1.07 8.19
CA SER A 261 16.91 1.50 8.07
C SER A 261 15.94 0.40 8.51
N PRO A 262 16.06 -0.07 9.77
CA PRO A 262 15.24 -1.16 10.26
C PRO A 262 13.74 -0.81 10.22
N HIS A 263 12.92 -1.85 10.14
CA HIS A 263 11.48 -1.75 10.29
C HIS A 263 11.14 -2.13 11.73
N LEU A 264 10.57 -1.19 12.48
CA LEU A 264 10.18 -1.40 13.87
C LEU A 264 8.88 -2.20 13.95
N TYR A 265 8.70 -2.93 15.05
CA TYR A 265 7.48 -3.68 15.32
C TYR A 265 6.24 -2.79 15.22
N ARG A 266 5.20 -3.27 14.52
CA ARG A 266 3.93 -2.56 14.20
C ARG A 266 4.08 -1.28 13.36
N GLN A 267 5.31 -0.87 13.02
CA GLN A 267 5.61 0.32 12.22
C GLN A 267 6.24 -0.02 10.87
N HIS A 268 6.03 -1.23 10.36
CA HIS A 268 6.63 -1.65 9.10
C HIS A 268 6.24 -0.71 7.95
N GLY A 269 7.21 0.04 7.41
CA GLY A 269 6.99 1.04 6.37
C GLY A 269 6.25 2.31 6.83
N ARG A 270 6.20 2.56 8.15
CA ARG A 270 5.62 3.76 8.77
C ARG A 270 6.69 4.53 9.53
N ALA A 271 6.44 5.82 9.74
CA ALA A 271 7.22 6.65 10.65
C ALA A 271 6.82 6.38 12.10
N PRO A 272 7.72 6.63 13.07
CA PRO A 272 7.41 6.48 14.50
C PRO A 272 6.43 7.55 15.03
N ILE A 273 6.23 8.64 14.28
CA ILE A 273 5.31 9.72 14.66
C ILE A 273 3.89 9.17 14.84
N GLY A 274 3.33 9.36 16.03
CA GLY A 274 1.98 8.90 16.39
C GLY A 274 1.90 7.45 16.88
N TRP A 275 3.02 6.84 17.31
CA TRP A 275 3.09 5.49 17.89
C TRP A 275 3.71 5.53 19.31
N PRO A 276 2.99 5.09 20.37
CA PRO A 276 3.39 5.28 21.77
C PRO A 276 4.39 4.25 22.36
N ALA A 277 4.87 3.25 21.61
CA ALA A 277 5.60 2.13 22.23
C ALA A 277 7.13 2.31 22.39
N GLU A 278 7.58 2.02 23.61
CA GLU A 278 8.93 1.65 24.06
C GLU A 278 9.40 0.35 23.37
N ASN A 279 10.25 0.44 22.34
CA ASN A 279 11.27 -0.54 21.92
C ASN A 279 11.74 -0.18 20.51
N GLY A 280 12.51 0.90 20.45
CA GLY A 280 13.48 1.15 19.40
C GLY A 280 14.88 0.83 19.94
N THR A 281 15.21 -0.44 20.11
CA THR A 281 16.61 -0.89 20.05
C THR A 281 16.66 -2.17 19.23
N ALA A 282 17.68 -2.23 18.39
CA ALA A 282 18.09 -3.43 17.65
C ALA A 282 18.30 -4.63 18.57
#